data_AF-A0A8T4FL80-F1
#
_entry.id   AF-A0A8T4FL80-F1
#
_cell.length_a   1.000
_cell.length_b   1.000
_cell.length_c   1.000
_cell.angle_alpha   90.00
_cell.angle_beta   90.00
_cell.angle_gamma   90.00
#
_symmetry.space_group_name_H-M   'P 1'
#
loop_
_entity.id
_entity.type
_entity.pdbx_description
1 polymer ?
#
loop_
_entity_poly.entity_id
_entity_poly.type
_entity_poly.pdbx_seq_one_letter_code
_entity_poly.pdbx_strand_id
1 'polypeptide(L)'
;MNILKTAVVLMIVLSGIIPAVSAEEENRYSYITVDSVDLELTKDKAIFDINYHIDSGVEFLVIFLGKNDLKNKLEKMFSLNDADFGTTSMNRARITLKNPSVDYGDGSYWFPKKDFAVTVPVLNVKTARSDKTFYDVSEVPGMGYFGDPLPATPPTTDINKLRITSDPVTLATPEPTPVAHYFR
;
A
#
# COMPACT_ATOMS: atom_id res chain seq x y z
N MET A 1 -7.38 -8.28 -61.41
CA MET A 1 -6.47 -9.09 -60.57
C MET A 1 -6.07 -8.41 -59.26
N ASN A 2 -6.10 -7.06 -59.16
CA ASN A 2 -5.65 -6.36 -57.95
C ASN A 2 -6.71 -6.32 -56.84
N ILE A 3 -7.99 -6.17 -57.19
CA ILE A 3 -9.10 -6.10 -56.21
C ILE A 3 -9.22 -7.41 -55.42
N LEU A 4 -9.00 -8.57 -56.06
CA LEU A 4 -9.01 -9.86 -55.38
C LEU A 4 -7.85 -9.99 -54.39
N LYS A 5 -6.65 -9.49 -54.74
CA LYS A 5 -5.50 -9.47 -53.83
C LYS A 5 -5.72 -8.52 -52.66
N THR A 6 -6.25 -7.33 -52.92
CA THR A 6 -6.58 -6.37 -51.86
C THR A 6 -7.67 -6.89 -50.94
N ALA A 7 -8.70 -7.55 -51.49
CA ALA A 7 -9.77 -8.15 -50.71
C ALA A 7 -9.26 -9.31 -49.84
N VAL A 8 -8.39 -10.16 -50.38
CA VAL A 8 -7.77 -11.27 -49.62
C VAL A 8 -6.86 -10.74 -48.50
N VAL A 9 -6.05 -9.72 -48.77
CA VAL A 9 -5.21 -9.08 -47.74
C VAL A 9 -6.08 -8.42 -46.66
N LEU A 10 -7.15 -7.73 -47.04
CA LEU A 10 -8.09 -7.12 -46.10
C LEU A 10 -8.81 -8.17 -45.26
N MET A 11 -9.20 -9.31 -45.84
CA MET A 11 -9.82 -10.43 -45.13
C MET A 11 -8.86 -11.06 -44.12
N ILE A 12 -7.57 -11.22 -44.47
CA ILE A 12 -6.54 -11.74 -43.57
C ILE A 12 -6.31 -10.78 -42.39
N VAL A 13 -6.24 -9.47 -42.66
CA VAL A 13 -6.10 -8.45 -41.62
C VAL A 13 -7.33 -8.41 -40.70
N LEU A 14 -8.54 -8.50 -41.25
CA LEU A 14 -9.79 -8.55 -40.49
C LEU A 14 -9.94 -9.85 -39.68
N SER A 15 -9.43 -10.98 -40.19
CA SER A 15 -9.41 -12.27 -39.48
C SER A 15 -8.51 -12.27 -38.25
N GLY A 16 -7.52 -11.37 -38.18
CA GLY A 16 -6.64 -11.21 -37.01
C GLY A 16 -7.25 -10.37 -35.88
N ILE A 17 -8.41 -9.74 -36.10
CA ILE A 17 -9.09 -8.89 -35.12
C ILE A 17 -10.25 -9.64 -34.43
N ILE A 18 -10.19 -10.98 -34.37
CA ILE A 18 -11.07 -11.71 -33.49
C ILE A 18 -10.53 -11.45 -32.07
N PRO A 19 -11.25 -10.70 -31.21
CA PRO A 19 -10.88 -10.69 -29.80
C PRO A 19 -10.93 -12.15 -29.37
N ALA A 20 -9.79 -12.67 -28.89
CA ALA A 20 -9.76 -13.95 -28.23
C ALA A 20 -10.66 -13.84 -27.00
N VAL A 21 -11.96 -14.08 -27.19
CA VAL A 21 -12.88 -14.47 -26.14
C VAL A 21 -12.50 -15.90 -25.83
N SER A 22 -11.32 -16.04 -25.23
CA SER A 22 -10.99 -17.25 -24.54
C SER A 22 -11.92 -17.29 -23.32
N ALA A 23 -12.53 -18.45 -23.09
CA ALA A 23 -13.38 -18.71 -21.96
C ALA A 23 -12.71 -18.20 -20.66
N GLU A 24 -13.56 -17.74 -19.76
CA GLU A 24 -13.30 -16.96 -18.55
C GLU A 24 -12.24 -17.59 -17.64
N GLU A 25 -10.97 -17.39 -17.96
CA GLU A 25 -9.89 -17.51 -16.97
C GLU A 25 -9.93 -16.22 -16.16
N GLU A 26 -10.54 -16.27 -14.97
CA GLU A 26 -10.73 -15.10 -14.11
C GLU A 26 -9.41 -14.42 -13.71
N ASN A 27 -8.28 -15.14 -13.81
CA ASN A 27 -6.93 -14.65 -13.57
C ASN A 27 -6.24 -14.04 -14.81
N ARG A 28 -6.95 -13.91 -15.93
CA ARG A 28 -6.40 -13.41 -17.20
C ARG A 28 -6.94 -12.02 -17.52
N TYR A 29 -6.05 -11.14 -17.96
CA TYR A 29 -6.41 -9.86 -18.56
C TYR A 29 -5.68 -9.67 -19.88
N SER A 30 -6.44 -9.61 -20.98
CA SER A 30 -5.87 -9.56 -22.33
C SER A 30 -5.00 -10.79 -22.59
N TYR A 31 -3.68 -10.61 -22.71
CA TYR A 31 -2.71 -11.66 -23.01
C TYR A 31 -1.85 -12.05 -21.78
N ILE A 32 -2.19 -11.52 -20.60
CA ILE A 32 -1.44 -11.68 -19.36
C ILE A 32 -2.24 -12.59 -18.44
N THR A 33 -1.62 -13.67 -17.99
CA THR A 33 -2.20 -14.59 -17.01
C THR A 33 -1.40 -14.49 -15.72
N VAL A 34 -2.08 -14.15 -14.62
CA VAL A 34 -1.43 -14.03 -13.30
C VAL A 34 -1.25 -15.41 -12.70
N ASP A 35 -0.03 -15.70 -12.25
CA ASP A 35 0.31 -16.93 -11.54
C ASP A 35 0.31 -16.69 -10.03
N SER A 36 0.98 -15.63 -9.58
CA SER A 36 1.07 -15.29 -8.16
C SER A 36 1.46 -13.82 -7.94
N VAL A 37 1.15 -13.33 -6.74
CA VAL A 37 1.53 -12.00 -6.28
C VAL A 37 2.11 -12.09 -4.87
N ASP A 38 3.32 -11.57 -4.70
CA ASP A 38 3.88 -11.28 -3.39
C ASP A 38 3.69 -9.78 -3.11
N LEU A 39 2.94 -9.48 -2.05
CA LEU A 39 2.62 -8.13 -1.61
C LEU A 39 3.32 -7.84 -0.28
N GLU A 40 4.32 -6.96 -0.32
CA GLU A 40 5.00 -6.48 0.88
C GLU A 40 4.39 -5.13 1.32
N LEU A 41 3.88 -5.10 2.55
CA LEU A 41 3.28 -3.93 3.18
C LEU A 41 4.21 -3.43 4.29
N THR A 42 4.90 -2.32 4.01
CA THR A 42 5.92 -1.76 4.91
C THR A 42 5.74 -0.25 5.01
N LYS A 43 5.33 0.22 6.20
CA LYS A 43 5.08 1.64 6.51
C LYS A 43 4.15 2.27 5.49
N ASP A 44 4.64 3.28 4.78
CA ASP A 44 3.98 4.06 3.74
C ASP A 44 4.13 3.45 2.34
N LYS A 45 4.48 2.16 2.22
CA LYS A 45 4.70 1.51 0.94
C LYS A 45 3.99 0.17 0.85
N ALA A 46 3.50 -0.11 -0.36
CA ALA A 46 3.06 -1.43 -0.78
C ALA A 46 3.86 -1.82 -2.03
N ILE A 47 4.56 -2.94 -1.98
CA ILE A 47 5.40 -3.43 -3.06
C ILE A 47 4.77 -4.71 -3.59
N PHE A 48 4.41 -4.69 -4.87
CA PHE A 48 3.86 -5.83 -5.59
C PHE A 48 4.97 -6.47 -6.40
N ASP A 49 5.31 -7.72 -6.11
CA ASP A 49 6.09 -8.60 -6.97
C ASP A 49 5.11 -9.56 -7.65
N ILE A 50 4.79 -9.30 -8.91
CA ILE A 50 3.76 -10.00 -9.67
C ILE A 50 4.47 -10.97 -10.61
N ASN A 51 4.16 -12.27 -10.49
CA ASN A 51 4.58 -13.30 -11.42
C ASN A 51 3.41 -13.62 -12.36
N TYR A 52 3.71 -13.63 -13.65
CA TYR A 52 2.74 -13.88 -14.71
C TYR A 52 3.43 -14.54 -15.89
N HIS A 53 2.63 -14.93 -16.87
CA HIS A 53 3.12 -15.27 -18.19
C HIS A 53 2.30 -14.55 -19.27
N ILE A 54 2.93 -14.39 -20.42
CA ILE A 54 2.29 -13.88 -21.63
C ILE A 54 1.94 -15.07 -22.51
N ASP A 55 0.74 -15.08 -23.06
CA ASP A 55 0.32 -16.14 -23.96
C ASP A 55 1.26 -16.24 -25.17
N SER A 56 1.79 -17.43 -25.43
CA SER A 56 2.80 -17.69 -26.47
C SER A 56 2.42 -17.21 -27.88
N GLY A 57 1.13 -17.20 -28.21
CA GLY A 57 0.61 -16.73 -29.50
C GLY A 57 0.70 -15.21 -29.71
N VAL A 58 0.98 -14.44 -28.65
CA VAL A 58 0.92 -12.97 -28.64
C VAL A 58 2.14 -12.32 -27.97
N GLU A 59 3.16 -13.09 -27.58
CA GLU A 59 4.44 -12.55 -27.07
C GLU A 59 5.05 -11.50 -28.01
N PHE A 60 4.95 -11.74 -29.33
CA PHE A 60 5.44 -10.79 -30.34
C PHE A 60 4.73 -9.43 -30.28
N LEU A 61 3.47 -9.37 -29.84
CA LEU A 61 2.74 -8.12 -29.65
C LEU A 61 3.33 -7.33 -28.49
N VAL A 62 3.77 -7.97 -27.42
CA VAL A 62 4.40 -7.28 -26.28
C VAL A 62 5.76 -6.71 -26.66
N ILE A 63 6.51 -7.44 -27.50
CA ILE A 63 7.76 -6.92 -28.08
C ILE A 63 7.48 -5.70 -28.97
N PHE A 64 6.40 -5.75 -29.77
CA PHE A 64 6.05 -4.69 -30.72
C PHE A 64 5.43 -3.44 -30.06
N LEU A 65 4.48 -3.62 -29.14
CA LEU A 65 3.80 -2.55 -28.38
C LEU A 65 4.70 -1.98 -27.28
N GLY A 66 5.68 -2.76 -26.85
CA GLY A 66 6.69 -2.39 -25.87
C GLY A 66 6.19 -2.45 -24.43
N LYS A 67 7.11 -2.15 -23.50
CA LYS A 67 6.87 -2.27 -22.05
C LYS A 67 5.75 -1.36 -21.53
N ASN A 68 5.41 -0.28 -22.25
CA ASN A 68 4.39 0.67 -21.78
C ASN A 68 2.99 0.07 -21.79
N ASP A 69 2.65 -0.71 -22.82
CA ASP A 69 1.36 -1.41 -22.89
C ASP A 69 1.22 -2.43 -21.75
N LEU A 70 2.30 -3.20 -21.51
CA LEU A 70 2.37 -4.15 -20.40
C LEU A 70 2.17 -3.48 -19.04
N LYS A 71 2.86 -2.36 -18.78
CA LYS A 71 2.69 -1.57 -17.54
C LYS A 71 1.24 -1.12 -17.37
N ASN A 72 0.64 -0.52 -18.41
CA ASN A 72 -0.74 -0.03 -18.37
C ASN A 72 -1.75 -1.15 -18.08
N LYS A 73 -1.52 -2.36 -18.60
CA LYS A 73 -2.38 -3.51 -18.31
C LYS A 73 -2.23 -3.98 -16.87
N LEU A 74 -1.00 -4.06 -16.36
CA LEU A 74 -0.74 -4.40 -14.96
C LEU A 74 -1.35 -3.38 -13.99
N GLU A 75 -1.30 -2.08 -14.29
CA GLU A 75 -1.99 -1.05 -13.48
C GLU A 75 -3.49 -1.30 -13.41
N LYS A 76 -4.12 -1.62 -14.55
CA LYS A 76 -5.56 -1.91 -14.61
C LYS A 76 -5.93 -3.19 -13.86
N MET A 77 -5.12 -4.26 -14.00
CA MET A 77 -5.35 -5.54 -13.33
C MET A 77 -5.37 -5.39 -11.80
N PHE A 78 -4.46 -4.59 -11.25
CA PHE A 78 -4.31 -4.43 -9.81
C PHE A 78 -4.90 -3.11 -9.27
N SER A 79 -5.71 -2.41 -10.08
CA SER A 79 -6.32 -1.12 -9.72
C SER A 79 -5.31 -0.13 -9.12
N LEU A 80 -4.13 -0.03 -9.74
CA LEU A 80 -3.03 0.81 -9.30
C LEU A 80 -3.12 2.17 -9.99
N ASN A 81 -3.06 3.25 -9.21
CA ASN A 81 -3.02 4.62 -9.72
C ASN A 81 -1.60 5.16 -9.52
N ASP A 82 -1.01 5.69 -10.60
CA ASP A 82 0.33 6.32 -10.62
C ASP A 82 1.42 5.45 -10.00
N ALA A 83 1.48 4.18 -10.41
CA ALA A 83 2.35 3.20 -9.78
C ALA A 83 3.81 3.34 -10.24
N ASP A 84 4.76 3.20 -9.30
CA ASP A 84 6.19 3.29 -9.62
C ASP A 84 6.70 1.92 -10.08
N PHE A 85 6.83 1.75 -11.39
CA PHE A 85 7.34 0.51 -11.98
C PHE A 85 8.86 0.45 -11.91
N GLY A 86 9.37 -0.45 -11.08
CA GLY A 86 10.79 -0.82 -11.05
C GLY A 86 11.14 -1.75 -12.21
N THR A 87 11.08 -3.05 -11.96
CA THR A 87 11.37 -4.07 -12.99
C THR A 87 10.08 -4.46 -13.73
N THR A 88 10.15 -4.58 -15.06
CA THR A 88 9.07 -5.14 -15.88
C THR A 88 9.69 -5.95 -17.02
N SER A 89 9.31 -7.22 -17.09
CA SER A 89 9.84 -8.25 -17.99
C SER A 89 8.70 -9.10 -18.55
N MET A 90 8.97 -10.17 -19.31
CA MET A 90 7.89 -10.98 -19.90
C MET A 90 7.15 -11.87 -18.89
N ASN A 91 7.73 -12.10 -17.71
CA ASN A 91 7.20 -13.03 -16.72
C ASN A 91 7.09 -12.45 -15.30
N ARG A 92 7.52 -11.20 -15.11
CA ARG A 92 7.53 -10.58 -13.80
C ARG A 92 7.47 -9.06 -13.88
N ALA A 93 6.76 -8.45 -12.94
CA ALA A 93 6.82 -7.03 -12.65
C ALA A 93 7.00 -6.76 -11.16
N ARG A 94 7.77 -5.73 -10.83
CA ARG A 94 7.87 -5.16 -9.48
C ARG A 94 7.34 -3.74 -9.49
N ILE A 95 6.29 -3.49 -8.71
CA ILE A 95 5.57 -2.22 -8.67
C ILE A 95 5.55 -1.70 -7.24
N THR A 96 5.84 -0.41 -7.04
CA THR A 96 5.77 0.22 -5.72
C THR A 96 4.68 1.29 -5.69
N LEU A 97 3.76 1.18 -4.74
CA LEU A 97 2.82 2.24 -4.39
C LEU A 97 3.37 3.07 -3.23
N LYS A 98 3.25 4.39 -3.34
CA LYS A 98 3.62 5.35 -2.30
C LYS A 98 2.38 5.79 -1.54
N ASN A 99 2.49 5.85 -0.21
CA ASN A 99 1.43 6.20 0.73
C ASN A 99 0.12 5.41 0.58
N PRO A 100 0.14 4.06 0.43
CA PRO A 100 -1.10 3.28 0.35
C PRO A 100 -1.73 3.03 1.72
N SER A 101 -1.08 3.45 2.82
CA SER A 101 -1.50 3.21 4.20
C SER A 101 -1.94 4.49 4.91
N VAL A 102 -2.77 4.33 5.93
CA VAL A 102 -2.97 5.31 7.00
C VAL A 102 -1.94 5.04 8.11
N ASP A 103 -1.14 6.05 8.45
CA ASP A 103 -0.22 6.04 9.59
C ASP A 103 -0.97 6.52 10.85
N TYR A 104 -1.08 5.66 11.86
CA TYR A 104 -1.76 5.99 13.12
C TYR A 104 -0.80 6.51 14.20
N GLY A 105 0.49 6.66 13.89
CA GLY A 105 1.54 6.91 14.88
C GLY A 105 1.98 5.64 15.59
N ASP A 106 3.00 5.78 16.46
CA ASP A 106 3.54 4.71 17.30
C ASP A 106 3.97 3.44 16.52
N GLY A 107 4.31 3.59 15.23
CA GLY A 107 4.69 2.48 14.36
C GLY A 107 3.52 1.63 13.86
N SER A 108 2.29 2.11 13.98
CA SER A 108 1.07 1.42 13.56
C SER A 108 0.58 1.90 12.19
N TYR A 109 0.36 0.95 11.28
CA TYR A 109 -0.04 1.23 9.89
C TYR A 109 -1.25 0.40 9.50
N TRP A 110 -2.19 1.01 8.77
CA TRP A 110 -3.35 0.35 8.19
C TRP A 110 -3.39 0.51 6.68
N PHE A 111 -3.48 -0.60 5.97
CA PHE A 111 -3.66 -0.68 4.53
C PHE A 111 -5.13 -0.99 4.27
N PRO A 112 -5.87 -0.08 3.60
CA PRO A 112 -7.27 -0.31 3.29
C PRO A 112 -7.41 -1.50 2.32
N LYS A 113 -8.61 -2.09 2.32
CA LYS A 113 -8.99 -3.09 1.34
C LYS A 113 -8.72 -2.57 -0.08
N LYS A 114 -8.26 -3.45 -0.97
CA LYS A 114 -8.03 -3.13 -2.37
C LYS A 114 -8.54 -4.24 -3.28
N ASP A 115 -9.38 -3.86 -4.22
CA ASP A 115 -9.95 -4.76 -5.23
C ASP A 115 -9.05 -4.85 -6.48
N PHE A 116 -9.03 -6.02 -7.10
CA PHE A 116 -8.36 -6.35 -8.34
C PHE A 116 -9.39 -6.59 -9.44
N ALA A 117 -9.01 -6.30 -10.68
CA ALA A 117 -9.84 -6.59 -11.86
C ALA A 117 -9.68 -8.04 -12.36
N VAL A 118 -8.84 -8.84 -11.67
CA VAL A 118 -8.56 -10.24 -11.96
C VAL A 118 -8.52 -11.04 -10.66
N THR A 119 -8.83 -12.33 -10.74
CA THR A 119 -8.61 -13.29 -9.66
C THR A 119 -7.11 -13.63 -9.59
N VAL A 120 -6.51 -13.49 -8.41
CA VAL A 120 -5.11 -13.86 -8.16
C VAL A 120 -5.08 -15.27 -7.59
N PRO A 121 -4.49 -16.27 -8.29
CA PRO A 121 -4.49 -17.65 -7.82
C PRO A 121 -3.79 -17.83 -6.47
N VAL A 122 -2.65 -17.16 -6.29
CA VAL A 122 -1.90 -17.16 -5.03
C VAL A 122 -1.45 -15.74 -4.69
N LEU A 123 -1.93 -15.22 -3.56
CA LEU A 123 -1.55 -13.93 -3.02
C LEU A 123 -0.86 -14.13 -1.67
N ASN A 124 0.43 -13.84 -1.59
CA ASN A 124 1.17 -13.78 -0.33
C ASN A 124 1.24 -12.33 0.14
N VAL A 125 0.74 -12.04 1.33
CA VAL A 125 0.82 -10.72 1.93
C VAL A 125 1.73 -10.75 3.14
N LYS A 126 2.81 -9.99 3.06
CA LYS A 126 3.82 -9.84 4.09
C LYS A 126 3.71 -8.47 4.72
N THR A 127 3.68 -8.44 6.03
CA THR A 127 3.78 -7.23 6.85
C THR A 127 5.02 -7.32 7.74
N ALA A 128 5.33 -6.27 8.48
CA ALA A 128 6.40 -6.32 9.48
C ALA A 128 6.19 -7.38 10.59
N ARG A 129 4.95 -7.90 10.76
CA ARG A 129 4.59 -8.79 11.89
C ARG A 129 3.92 -10.09 11.51
N SER A 130 3.47 -10.24 10.27
CA SER A 130 2.74 -11.42 9.84
C SER A 130 2.87 -11.65 8.34
N ASP A 131 2.81 -12.93 7.98
CA ASP A 131 2.71 -13.42 6.62
C ASP A 131 1.37 -14.15 6.47
N LYS A 132 0.63 -13.86 5.41
CA LYS A 132 -0.67 -14.49 5.10
C LYS A 132 -0.70 -14.90 3.64
N THR A 133 -1.24 -16.08 3.36
CA THR A 133 -1.48 -16.54 1.99
C THR A 133 -2.99 -16.64 1.76
N PHE A 134 -3.42 -16.12 0.62
CA PHE A 134 -4.78 -16.19 0.11
C PHE A 134 -4.76 -16.91 -1.24
N TYR A 135 -5.86 -17.59 -1.56
CA TYR A 135 -6.02 -18.37 -2.78
C TYR A 135 -7.25 -17.91 -3.53
N ASP A 136 -7.13 -17.78 -4.85
CA ASP A 136 -8.22 -17.42 -5.77
C ASP A 136 -8.98 -16.17 -5.30
N VAL A 137 -8.24 -15.09 -5.01
CA VAL A 137 -8.81 -13.83 -4.49
C VAL A 137 -8.76 -12.72 -5.53
N SER A 138 -9.84 -11.96 -5.63
CA SER A 138 -9.91 -10.71 -6.40
C SER A 138 -9.75 -9.47 -5.53
N GLU A 139 -9.37 -9.63 -4.26
CA GLU A 139 -9.14 -8.52 -3.34
C GLU A 139 -8.05 -8.84 -2.31
N VAL A 140 -7.37 -7.79 -1.84
CA VAL A 140 -6.59 -7.82 -0.60
C VAL A 140 -7.50 -7.27 0.50
N PRO A 141 -7.81 -8.04 1.56
CA PRO A 141 -8.58 -7.52 2.68
C PRO A 141 -7.82 -6.39 3.37
N GLY A 142 -8.54 -5.49 4.03
CA GLY A 142 -7.91 -4.47 4.87
C GLY A 142 -7.02 -5.12 5.93
N MET A 143 -5.77 -4.67 6.03
CA MET A 143 -4.78 -5.26 6.91
C MET A 143 -3.91 -4.18 7.52
N GLY A 144 -3.49 -4.40 8.76
CA GLY A 144 -2.57 -3.50 9.44
C GLY A 144 -1.64 -4.27 10.36
N TYR A 145 -0.61 -3.56 10.81
CA TYR A 145 0.21 -4.01 11.91
C TYR A 145 0.35 -2.84 12.88
N PHE A 146 0.31 -3.15 14.16
CA PHE A 146 0.54 -2.18 15.21
C PHE A 146 2.05 -2.12 15.51
N GLY A 147 2.53 -0.98 15.99
CA GLY A 147 3.88 -0.91 16.54
C GLY A 147 3.97 -1.61 17.89
N ASP A 148 5.15 -1.56 18.51
CA ASP A 148 5.28 -2.03 19.88
C ASP A 148 4.48 -1.10 20.80
N PRO A 149 3.79 -1.65 21.82
CA PRO A 149 3.24 -0.80 22.88
C PRO A 149 4.36 0.11 23.37
N LEU A 150 4.11 1.42 23.45
CA LEU A 150 5.02 2.32 24.14
C LEU A 150 5.35 1.68 25.50
N PRO A 151 6.63 1.63 25.91
CA PRO A 151 6.98 1.02 27.17
C PRO A 151 6.12 1.64 28.26
N ALA A 152 5.41 0.80 29.02
CA ALA A 152 4.48 1.21 30.07
C ALA A 152 5.16 1.90 31.27
N THR A 153 6.39 2.40 31.11
CA THR A 153 7.00 3.29 32.07
C THR A 153 6.39 4.68 31.84
N PRO A 154 5.48 5.15 32.71
CA PRO A 154 5.17 6.58 32.73
C PRO A 154 6.51 7.33 32.84
N PRO A 155 6.64 8.53 32.24
CA PRO A 155 7.80 9.36 32.50
C PRO A 155 8.00 9.37 34.01
N THR A 156 9.17 8.91 34.47
CA THR A 156 9.50 9.01 35.88
C THR A 156 9.60 10.49 36.15
N THR A 157 8.50 11.09 36.58
CA THR A 157 8.49 12.42 37.15
C THR A 157 9.47 12.31 38.30
N ASP A 158 10.66 12.85 38.11
CA ASP A 158 11.65 12.95 39.15
C ASP A 158 11.06 13.88 40.20
N ILE A 159 10.39 13.29 41.20
CA ILE A 159 9.73 14.00 42.29
C ILE A 159 10.72 14.85 43.08
N ASN A 160 12.03 14.61 42.96
CA ASN A 160 13.07 15.45 43.54
C ASN A 160 13.24 16.77 42.78
N LYS A 161 12.84 16.86 41.50
CA LYS A 161 12.79 18.11 40.73
C LYS A 161 11.53 18.93 40.98
N LEU A 162 10.50 18.33 41.59
CA LEU A 162 9.28 19.02 42.03
C LEU A 162 9.35 19.51 43.47
N ARG A 163 10.46 19.24 44.18
CA ARG A 163 10.67 19.77 45.53
C ARG A 163 10.93 21.27 45.41
N ILE A 164 9.86 22.05 45.58
CA ILE A 164 9.96 23.47 45.86
C ILE A 164 10.85 23.58 47.10
N THR A 165 12.04 24.16 46.93
CA THR A 165 12.84 24.59 48.08
C THR A 165 12.09 25.76 48.67
N SER A 166 11.22 25.49 49.64
CA SER A 166 10.61 26.55 50.43
C SER A 166 11.70 27.15 51.30
N ASP A 167 12.17 28.33 50.94
CA ASP A 167 12.95 29.15 51.84
C ASP A 167 12.15 29.32 53.15
N PRO A 168 12.79 29.25 54.32
CA PRO A 168 12.09 29.42 55.58
C PRO A 168 11.40 30.78 55.60
N VAL A 169 10.07 30.77 55.67
CA VAL A 169 9.25 31.97 55.85
C VAL A 169 9.64 32.58 57.19
N THR A 170 10.34 33.72 57.15
CA THR A 170 10.57 34.52 58.35
C THR A 170 9.23 35.14 58.74
N LEU A 171 8.61 34.62 59.80
CA LEU A 171 7.40 35.21 60.38
C LEU A 171 7.74 36.61 60.88
N ALA A 172 7.29 37.65 60.17
CA ALA A 172 7.32 39.01 60.67
C ALA A 172 6.47 39.06 61.95
N THR A 173 7.09 39.46 63.07
CA THR A 173 6.36 39.71 64.31
C THR A 173 5.41 40.88 64.07
N PRO A 174 4.09 40.75 64.34
CA PRO A 174 3.17 41.86 64.15
C PRO A 174 3.51 43.00 65.11
N GLU A 175 3.55 44.22 64.59
CA GLU A 175 3.75 45.44 65.37
C GLU A 175 2.62 45.58 66.41
N PRO A 176 2.90 45.91 67.68
CA PRO A 176 1.86 46.09 68.68
C PRO A 176 0.95 47.26 68.30
N THR A 177 -0.36 47.01 68.26
CA THR A 177 -1.37 48.03 67.97
C THR A 177 -1.37 49.10 69.06
N PRO A 178 -1.31 50.41 68.72
CA PRO A 178 -1.38 51.47 69.72
C PRO A 178 -2.77 51.52 70.36
N VAL A 179 -2.80 51.49 71.70
CA VAL A 179 -4.03 51.63 72.49
C VAL A 179 -4.45 53.10 72.48
N ALA A 180 -5.60 53.39 71.87
CA ALA A 180 -6.21 54.72 71.93
C ALA A 180 -6.79 54.97 73.33
N HIS A 181 -6.14 55.83 74.12
CA HIS A 181 -6.70 56.34 75.36
C HIS A 181 -7.69 57.47 75.05
N TYR A 182 -8.98 57.20 75.18
CA TYR A 182 -10.01 58.24 75.26
C TYR A 182 -10.03 58.80 76.68
N PHE A 183 -9.51 60.01 76.87
CA PHE A 183 -9.74 60.79 78.08
C PHE A 183 -11.16 61.38 78.04
N ARG A 184 -11.91 61.25 79.13
CA ARG A 184 -13.18 61.93 79.40
C ARG A 184 -12.94 63.31 79.98
#